data_AF-A0AA51MR37-F1
#
_entry.id   AF-A0AA51MR37-F1
#
_cell.length_a   1.000
_cell.length_b   1.000
_cell.length_c   1.000
_cell.angle_alpha   90.00
_cell.angle_beta   90.00
_cell.angle_gamma   90.00
#
_symmetry.space_group_name_H-M   'P 1'
#
loop_
_entity.id
_entity.type
_entity.pdbx_description
1 polymer ?
#
loop_
_entity_poly.entity_id
_entity_poly.type
_entity_poly.pdbx_seq_one_letter_code
_entity_poly.pdbx_strand_id
1 'polypeptide(L)'
;MQTIQQQRAAYALKAVQNAAEDQSIHSEYKSYASNLPAMIHMNGLGQAIAFFKAKSAPEKPPQQRNAKEKAYFSLYEMLSDWLCSKGDLITPMPLQPYHRHNDVLNGITSEDMHTYRFAQAEAQALMDWVKKFAKAFMTDDDNGEQQQ
;
A
#
# COMPACT_ATOMS: atom_id res chain seq x y z
N MET A 1 17.27 11.29 16.34
CA MET A 1 17.13 10.76 14.98
C MET A 1 16.06 9.68 15.03
N GLN A 2 15.05 9.70 14.15
CA GLN A 2 13.99 8.69 14.16
C GLN A 2 14.53 7.35 13.64
N THR A 3 14.00 6.24 14.15
CA THR A 3 14.33 4.91 13.62
C THR A 3 13.56 4.64 12.33
N ILE A 4 14.05 3.73 11.50
CA ILE A 4 13.34 3.29 10.29
C ILE A 4 11.92 2.77 10.59
N GLN A 5 11.74 2.12 11.74
CA GLN A 5 10.41 1.65 12.17
C GLN A 5 9.47 2.82 12.49
N GLN A 6 9.98 3.90 13.12
CA GLN A 6 9.19 5.11 13.36
C GLN A 6 8.80 5.79 12.05
N GLN A 7 9.68 5.81 11.05
CA GLN A 7 9.41 6.39 9.73
C GLN A 7 8.34 5.59 8.97
N ARG A 8 8.45 4.25 8.95
CA ARG A 8 7.42 3.37 8.38
C ARG A 8 6.07 3.56 9.05
N ALA A 9 6.05 3.60 10.38
CA ALA A 9 4.83 3.81 11.13
C ALA A 9 4.19 5.18 10.84
N ALA A 10 5.00 6.25 10.79
CA ALA A 10 4.51 7.60 10.50
C ALA A 10 3.91 7.71 9.10
N TYR A 11 4.57 7.16 8.09
CA TYR A 11 4.06 7.12 6.73
C TYR A 11 2.78 6.29 6.62
N ALA A 12 2.80 5.06 7.15
CA ALA A 12 1.65 4.16 7.11
C ALA A 12 0.43 4.76 7.82
N LEU A 13 0.64 5.45 8.95
CA LEU A 13 -0.42 6.16 9.65
C LEU A 13 -1.07 7.23 8.76
N LYS A 14 -0.26 8.11 8.17
CA LYS A 14 -0.75 9.16 7.27
C LYS A 14 -1.48 8.59 6.06
N ALA A 15 -0.90 7.58 5.41
CA ALA A 15 -1.48 6.96 4.22
C ALA A 15 -2.84 6.30 4.54
N VAL A 16 -2.93 5.58 5.66
CA VAL A 16 -4.19 4.93 6.07
C VAL A 16 -5.23 5.97 6.50
N GLN A 17 -4.84 7.04 7.20
CA GLN A 17 -5.76 8.11 7.57
C GLN A 17 -6.35 8.81 6.34
N ASN A 18 -5.52 9.13 5.34
CA ASN A 18 -5.99 9.69 4.08
C ASN A 18 -6.95 8.73 3.35
N ALA A 19 -6.64 7.43 3.33
CA ALA A 19 -7.52 6.43 2.73
C ALA A 19 -8.84 6.26 3.50
N ALA A 20 -8.82 6.44 4.83
CA ALA A 20 -10.00 6.36 5.70
C ALA A 20 -10.94 7.58 5.59
N GLU A 21 -10.57 8.62 4.84
CA GLU A 21 -11.49 9.71 4.50
C GLU A 21 -12.63 9.21 3.58
N ASP A 22 -12.37 8.20 2.74
CA ASP A 22 -13.40 7.53 1.94
C ASP A 22 -13.93 6.30 2.69
N GLN A 23 -15.01 6.48 3.45
CA GLN A 23 -15.64 5.38 4.19
C GLN A 23 -16.07 4.22 3.30
N SER A 24 -16.37 4.47 2.02
CA SER A 24 -16.86 3.43 1.10
C SER A 24 -15.84 2.34 0.81
N ILE A 25 -14.55 2.56 1.12
CA ILE A 25 -13.48 1.58 0.84
C ILE A 25 -12.99 0.82 2.07
N HIS A 26 -13.52 1.11 3.26
CA HIS A 26 -12.96 0.61 4.53
C HIS A 26 -12.84 -0.92 4.61
N SER A 27 -13.92 -1.65 4.30
CA SER A 27 -13.98 -3.11 4.38
C SER A 27 -12.99 -3.76 3.40
N GLU A 28 -13.03 -3.33 2.14
CA GLU A 28 -12.17 -3.78 1.06
C GLU A 28 -10.70 -3.47 1.35
N TYR A 29 -10.40 -2.25 1.77
CA TYR A 29 -9.04 -1.82 2.08
C TYR A 29 -8.44 -2.66 3.21
N LYS A 30 -9.19 -2.89 4.31
CA LYS A 30 -8.73 -3.76 5.41
C LYS A 30 -8.43 -5.19 4.94
N SER A 31 -9.32 -5.74 4.13
CA SER A 31 -9.14 -7.08 3.55
C SER A 31 -7.89 -7.14 2.67
N TYR A 32 -7.73 -6.18 1.76
CA TYR A 32 -6.62 -6.16 0.80
C TYR A 32 -5.28 -5.84 1.47
N ALA A 33 -5.25 -4.91 2.43
CA ALA A 33 -4.07 -4.62 3.24
C ALA A 33 -3.60 -5.83 4.05
N SER A 34 -4.53 -6.68 4.50
CA SER A 34 -4.21 -7.93 5.19
C SER A 34 -3.68 -9.02 4.26
N ASN A 35 -4.12 -9.03 2.99
CA ASN A 35 -3.76 -10.06 2.00
C ASN A 35 -2.48 -9.76 1.23
N LEU A 36 -2.16 -8.47 1.00
CA LEU A 36 -1.00 -8.05 0.21
C LEU A 36 0.35 -8.60 0.72
N PRO A 37 0.67 -8.60 2.04
CA PRO A 37 1.89 -9.22 2.55
C PRO A 37 2.04 -10.69 2.14
N ALA A 38 0.96 -11.47 2.29
CA ALA A 38 0.96 -12.88 1.93
C ALA A 38 1.18 -13.06 0.42
N MET A 39 0.54 -12.23 -0.40
CA MET A 39 0.70 -12.27 -1.86
C MET A 39 2.13 -11.94 -2.29
N ILE A 40 2.76 -10.93 -1.70
CA ILE A 40 4.16 -10.58 -1.97
C ILE A 40 5.09 -11.73 -1.54
N HIS A 41 4.81 -12.40 -0.41
CA HIS A 41 5.63 -13.51 0.06
C HIS A 41 5.51 -14.74 -0.86
N MET A 42 4.31 -15.05 -1.35
CA MET A 42 4.05 -16.24 -2.19
C MET A 42 4.48 -16.05 -3.65
N ASN A 43 4.17 -14.88 -4.23
CA ASN A 43 4.27 -14.65 -5.67
C ASN A 43 5.38 -13.63 -6.03
N GLY A 44 6.00 -13.00 -5.03
CA GLY A 44 6.94 -11.92 -5.19
C GLY A 44 6.28 -10.54 -5.32
N LEU A 45 7.06 -9.49 -5.08
CA LEU A 45 6.62 -8.10 -5.16
C LEU A 45 6.04 -7.77 -6.54
N GLY A 46 6.71 -8.19 -7.62
CA GLY A 46 6.32 -7.83 -8.98
C GLY A 46 4.90 -8.29 -9.36
N GLN A 47 4.61 -9.58 -9.14
CA GLN A 47 3.30 -10.15 -9.48
C GLN A 47 2.19 -9.60 -8.59
N ALA A 48 2.47 -9.41 -7.29
CA ALA A 48 1.50 -8.84 -6.36
C ALA A 48 1.10 -7.42 -6.74
N ILE A 49 2.06 -6.55 -7.03
CA ILE A 49 1.81 -5.15 -7.43
C ILE A 49 1.10 -5.08 -8.79
N ALA A 50 1.51 -5.90 -9.76
CA ALA A 50 0.85 -5.96 -11.06
C ALA A 50 -0.63 -6.40 -10.92
N PHE A 51 -0.93 -7.36 -10.04
CA PHE A 51 -2.29 -7.77 -9.73
C PHE A 51 -3.12 -6.63 -9.14
N PHE A 52 -2.57 -5.89 -8.18
CA PHE A 52 -3.25 -4.74 -7.56
C PHE A 52 -3.55 -3.64 -8.59
N LYS A 53 -2.60 -3.33 -9.48
CA LYS A 53 -2.81 -2.39 -10.60
C LYS A 53 -3.89 -2.86 -11.56
N ALA A 54 -3.92 -4.14 -11.90
CA ALA A 54 -4.96 -4.67 -12.79
C ALA A 54 -6.36 -4.59 -12.15
N LYS A 55 -6.46 -4.80 -10.84
CA LYS A 55 -7.74 -4.73 -10.11
C LYS A 55 -8.19 -3.31 -9.78
N SER A 56 -7.32 -2.31 -9.94
CA SER A 56 -7.66 -0.90 -9.71
C SER A 56 -8.45 -0.24 -10.84
N ALA A 57 -8.77 -0.98 -11.92
CA ALA A 57 -9.44 -0.47 -13.12
C ALA A 57 -8.82 0.86 -13.63
N PRO A 58 -7.52 0.86 -14.01
CA PRO A 58 -6.80 2.08 -14.38
C PRO A 58 -7.40 2.81 -15.59
N GLU A 59 -8.12 2.10 -16.46
CA GLU A 59 -8.85 2.63 -17.60
C GLU A 59 -10.10 3.46 -17.22
N LYS A 60 -10.63 3.28 -16.00
CA LYS A 60 -11.79 4.03 -15.52
C LYS A 60 -11.37 5.35 -14.86
N PRO A 61 -12.12 6.44 -15.09
CA PRO A 61 -11.95 7.67 -14.32
C PRO A 61 -12.12 7.40 -12.81
N PRO A 62 -11.37 8.09 -11.92
CA PRO A 62 -11.45 7.88 -10.48
C PRO A 62 -12.88 7.97 -9.91
N GLN A 63 -13.71 8.84 -10.48
CA GLN A 63 -15.10 9.06 -10.05
C GLN A 63 -16.04 7.90 -10.40
N GLN A 64 -15.66 7.02 -11.33
CA GLN A 64 -16.46 5.88 -11.77
C GLN A 64 -16.01 4.55 -11.16
N ARG A 65 -14.96 4.57 -10.33
CA ARG A 65 -14.45 3.36 -9.66
C ARG A 65 -15.36 2.98 -8.50
N ASN A 66 -15.66 1.69 -8.41
CA ASN A 66 -16.37 1.14 -7.25
C ASN A 66 -15.42 1.04 -6.03
N ALA A 67 -15.97 0.71 -4.85
CA ALA A 67 -15.23 0.58 -3.61
C ALA A 67 -14.01 -0.35 -3.71
N LYS A 68 -14.17 -1.51 -4.37
CA LYS A 68 -13.09 -2.49 -4.57
C LYS A 68 -11.96 -1.93 -5.41
N GLU A 69 -12.29 -1.35 -6.56
CA GLU A 69 -11.33 -0.75 -7.48
C GLU A 69 -10.56 0.40 -6.82
N LYS A 70 -11.26 1.25 -6.06
CA LYS A 70 -10.65 2.32 -5.28
C LYS A 70 -9.70 1.77 -4.21
N ALA A 71 -10.12 0.77 -3.42
CA ALA A 71 -9.27 0.16 -2.41
C ALA A 71 -7.98 -0.45 -2.99
N TYR A 72 -8.10 -1.16 -4.13
CA TYR A 72 -6.93 -1.67 -4.87
C TYR A 72 -6.03 -0.52 -5.34
N PHE A 73 -6.61 0.54 -5.89
CA PHE A 73 -5.87 1.72 -6.34
C PHE A 73 -5.11 2.37 -5.19
N SER A 74 -5.76 2.62 -4.06
CA SER A 74 -5.17 3.29 -2.90
C SER A 74 -3.98 2.50 -2.32
N LEU A 75 -4.08 1.17 -2.25
CA LEU A 75 -2.97 0.33 -1.78
C LEU A 75 -1.82 0.27 -2.79
N TYR A 76 -2.13 0.19 -4.09
CA TYR A 76 -1.13 0.26 -5.15
C TYR A 76 -0.37 1.58 -5.12
N GLU A 77 -1.09 2.70 -5.08
CA GLU A 77 -0.53 4.05 -5.10
C GLU A 77 0.32 4.30 -3.85
N MET A 78 -0.18 3.96 -2.66
CA MET A 78 0.57 4.08 -1.41
C MET A 78 1.88 3.27 -1.45
N LEU A 79 1.84 2.01 -1.89
CA LEU A 79 3.05 1.19 -1.92
C LEU A 79 4.03 1.66 -3.01
N SER A 80 3.50 2.14 -4.14
CA SER A 80 4.31 2.76 -5.19
C SER A 80 4.99 4.03 -4.71
N ASP A 81 4.25 4.93 -4.06
CA ASP A 81 4.77 6.16 -3.48
C ASP A 81 5.86 5.88 -2.44
N TRP A 82 5.62 4.94 -1.51
CA TRP A 82 6.65 4.56 -0.53
C TRP A 82 7.93 4.06 -1.21
N LEU A 83 7.86 3.12 -2.15
CA LEU A 83 9.06 2.51 -2.74
C LEU A 83 9.78 3.43 -3.73
N CYS A 84 9.08 4.42 -4.29
CA CYS A 84 9.62 5.42 -5.21
C CYS A 84 9.99 6.75 -4.53
N SER A 85 9.68 6.91 -3.24
CA SER A 85 9.94 8.16 -2.53
C SER A 85 11.43 8.40 -2.34
N LYS A 86 11.83 9.67 -2.50
CA LYS A 86 13.20 10.11 -2.23
C LYS A 86 13.42 10.45 -0.76
N GLY A 87 12.35 10.42 0.05
CA GLY A 87 12.28 11.19 1.28
C GLY A 87 12.31 12.69 0.98
N ASP A 88 11.81 13.51 1.90
CA ASP A 88 12.00 14.95 1.83
C ASP A 88 12.45 15.50 3.18
N LEU A 89 12.79 16.79 3.21
CA LEU A 89 13.25 17.47 4.43
C LEU A 89 12.17 17.51 5.52
N ILE A 90 10.90 17.33 5.16
CA ILE A 90 9.73 17.40 6.04
C ILE A 90 9.41 16.02 6.63
N THR A 91 9.70 14.97 5.87
CA THR A 91 9.45 13.56 6.18
C THR A 91 10.78 12.81 5.98
N PRO A 92 11.69 12.88 6.95
CA PRO A 92 12.98 12.19 6.84
C PRO A 92 12.69 10.69 6.76
N MET A 93 12.81 10.16 5.55
CA MET A 93 12.66 8.75 5.19
C MET A 93 13.99 8.26 4.60
N PRO A 94 14.29 6.96 4.66
CA PRO A 94 15.47 6.44 3.97
C PRO A 94 15.29 6.63 2.47
N LEU A 95 16.41 6.63 1.74
CA LEU A 95 16.38 6.54 0.29
C LEU A 95 15.79 5.19 -0.11
N GLN A 96 14.67 5.22 -0.83
CA GLN A 96 13.91 4.02 -1.17
C GLN A 96 14.50 3.33 -2.41
N PRO A 97 14.31 2.01 -2.57
CA PRO A 97 14.95 1.23 -3.63
C PRO A 97 14.64 1.75 -5.03
N TYR A 98 13.43 2.25 -5.24
CA TYR A 98 12.98 2.75 -6.54
C TYR A 98 12.93 4.28 -6.61
N HIS A 99 13.71 4.99 -5.78
CA HIS A 99 13.70 6.46 -5.71
C HIS A 99 13.97 7.20 -7.04
N ARG A 100 14.48 6.49 -8.06
CA ARG A 100 14.75 7.02 -9.41
C ARG A 100 13.58 6.82 -10.37
N HIS A 101 12.55 6.09 -9.96
CA HIS A 101 11.38 5.75 -10.75
C HIS A 101 10.16 6.47 -10.21
N ASN A 102 9.22 6.78 -11.10
CA ASN A 102 7.94 7.39 -10.71
C ASN A 102 6.87 6.34 -10.40
N ASP A 103 7.10 5.08 -10.78
CA ASP A 103 6.16 3.98 -10.65
C ASP A 103 6.92 2.71 -10.27
N VAL A 104 6.40 1.99 -9.29
CA VAL A 104 7.02 0.77 -8.75
C VAL A 104 7.22 -0.32 -9.80
N LEU A 105 6.34 -0.44 -10.82
CA LEU A 105 6.50 -1.43 -11.88
C LEU A 105 7.69 -1.11 -12.79
N ASN A 106 8.01 0.17 -12.99
CA ASN A 106 9.22 0.56 -13.71
C ASN A 106 10.47 0.16 -12.91
N GLY A 107 10.46 0.39 -11.60
CA GLY A 107 11.53 -0.04 -10.71
C GLY A 107 11.73 -1.56 -10.71
N ILE A 108 10.64 -2.34 -10.62
CA ILE A 108 10.68 -3.80 -10.66
C ILE A 108 11.30 -4.34 -11.95
N THR A 109 11.05 -3.69 -13.09
CA THR A 109 11.47 -4.18 -14.41
C THR A 109 12.84 -3.63 -14.85
N SER A 110 13.34 -2.58 -14.22
CA SER A 110 14.56 -1.87 -14.65
C SER A 110 15.75 -2.01 -13.70
N GLU A 111 15.51 -2.31 -12.42
CA GLU A 111 16.56 -2.41 -11.40
C GLU A 111 17.12 -3.84 -11.28
N ASP A 112 18.25 -3.97 -10.58
CA ASP A 112 18.89 -5.26 -10.35
C ASP A 112 18.19 -6.11 -9.27
N MET A 113 18.63 -7.38 -9.17
CA MET A 113 18.09 -8.35 -8.21
C MET A 113 18.30 -7.94 -6.74
N HIS A 114 19.36 -7.19 -6.42
CA HIS A 114 19.61 -6.74 -5.06
C HIS A 114 18.58 -5.66 -4.65
N THR A 115 18.38 -4.66 -5.51
CA THR A 115 17.37 -3.62 -5.33
C THR A 115 15.96 -4.22 -5.29
N TYR A 116 15.65 -5.21 -6.13
CA TYR A 116 14.38 -5.92 -6.09
C TYR A 116 14.14 -6.63 -4.75
N ARG A 117 15.13 -7.35 -4.23
CA ARG A 117 15.02 -8.03 -2.93
C ARG A 117 14.87 -7.04 -1.78
N PHE A 118 15.57 -5.91 -1.86
CA PHE A 118 15.43 -4.83 -0.88
C PHE A 118 14.02 -4.23 -0.91
N ALA A 119 13.49 -3.92 -2.10
CA ALA A 119 12.12 -3.44 -2.27
C ALA A 119 11.08 -4.43 -1.73
N GLN A 120 11.28 -5.73 -1.95
CA GLN A 120 10.38 -6.75 -1.43
C GLN A 120 10.39 -6.78 0.11
N ALA A 121 11.57 -6.74 0.74
CA ALA A 121 11.68 -6.71 2.20
C ALA A 121 11.09 -5.42 2.80
N GLU A 122 11.30 -4.29 2.12
CA GLU A 122 10.78 -2.99 2.53
C GLU A 122 9.25 -2.93 2.43
N ALA A 123 8.67 -3.44 1.34
CA ALA A 123 7.24 -3.55 1.16
C ALA A 123 6.57 -4.39 2.27
N GLN A 124 7.17 -5.53 2.63
CA GLN A 124 6.69 -6.37 3.74
C GLN A 124 6.68 -5.60 5.06
N ALA A 125 7.80 -4.95 5.39
CA ALA A 125 7.95 -4.21 6.64
C ALA A 125 7.00 -3.01 6.74
N LEU A 126 6.70 -2.34 5.62
CA LEU A 126 5.69 -1.28 5.60
C LEU A 126 4.28 -1.85 5.82
N MET A 127 3.94 -2.92 5.10
CA MET A 127 2.59 -3.47 5.12
C MET A 127 2.18 -4.03 6.49
N ASP A 128 3.14 -4.45 7.32
CA ASP A 128 2.89 -4.79 8.72
C ASP A 128 2.28 -3.62 9.53
N TRP A 129 2.70 -2.39 9.25
CA TRP A 129 2.13 -1.19 9.85
C TRP A 129 0.79 -0.83 9.22
N VAL A 130 0.70 -0.87 7.89
CA VAL A 130 -0.54 -0.56 7.16
C VAL A 130 -1.69 -1.45 7.63
N LYS A 131 -1.46 -2.77 7.77
CA LYS A 131 -2.46 -3.71 8.27
C LYS A 131 -2.95 -3.35 9.68
N LYS A 132 -2.04 -2.97 10.58
CA LYS A 132 -2.39 -2.59 11.96
C LYS A 132 -3.21 -1.31 12.00
N PHE A 133 -2.81 -0.30 11.23
CA PHE A 133 -3.52 0.97 11.17
C PHE A 133 -4.86 0.84 10.45
N ALA A 134 -4.94 0.09 9.36
CA ALA A 134 -6.22 -0.16 8.67
C ALA A 134 -7.22 -0.81 9.65
N LYS A 135 -6.79 -1.78 10.46
CA LYS A 135 -7.64 -2.36 11.51
C LYS A 135 -8.06 -1.35 12.58
N ALA A 136 -7.24 -0.36 12.89
CA ALA A 136 -7.51 0.62 13.94
C ALA A 136 -8.40 1.80 13.49
N PHE A 137 -8.27 2.24 12.23
CA PHE A 137 -8.92 3.46 11.74
C PHE A 137 -10.10 3.21 10.79
N MET A 138 -10.22 2.01 10.21
CA MET A 138 -11.30 1.69 9.29
C MET A 138 -12.34 0.79 9.96
N THR A 139 -13.59 1.19 9.85
CA THR A 139 -14.76 0.45 10.34
C THR A 139 -15.05 -0.74 9.43
N ASP A 140 -15.44 -1.87 10.01
CA ASP A 140 -16.11 -2.89 9.22
C ASP A 140 -17.55 -2.38 9.00
N ASP A 141 -18.01 -2.33 7.75
CA ASP A 141 -19.43 -2.17 7.46
C ASP A 141 -20.12 -3.43 8.00
N ASP A 142 -20.53 -3.38 9.26
CA ASP A 142 -21.41 -4.35 9.88
C ASP A 142 -22.79 -4.17 9.25
N ASN A 143 -22.99 -4.77 8.07
CA ASN A 143 -24.32 -5.06 7.57
C ASN A 143 -25.00 -5.94 8.62
N GLY A 144 -26.00 -5.37 9.30
CA GLY A 144 -26.58 -5.91 10.52
C GLY A 144 -27.15 -7.33 10.46
N GLU A 145 -27.51 -7.77 11.68
CA GLU A 145 -28.21 -9.00 12.08
C GLU A 145 -27.28 -10.22 12.24
N GLN A 146 -27.15 -10.80 13.44
CA GLN A 146 -28.26 -11.36 14.21
C GLN A 146 -28.22 -11.01 15.70
N GLN A 147 -29.28 -10.31 16.12
CA GLN A 147 -29.93 -10.57 17.40
C GLN A 147 -30.58 -11.97 17.34
N GLN A 148 -30.24 -12.82 18.31
CA GLN A 148 -31.15 -13.77 18.96
C GLN A 148 -30.49 -14.39 20.19
#